data_AF-A0A6A3BYL9-F1
#
_entry.id   AF-A0A6A3BYL9-F1
#
_cell.length_a   1.000
_cell.length_b   1.000
_cell.length_c   1.000
_cell.angle_alpha   90.00
_cell.angle_beta   90.00
_cell.angle_gamma   90.00
#
_symmetry.space_group_name_H-M   'P 1'
#
loop_
_entity.id
_entity.type
_entity.pdbx_description
1 polymer ?
#
loop_
_entity_poly.entity_id
_entity_poly.type
_entity_poly.pdbx_seq_one_letter_code
_entity_poly.pdbx_strand_id
1 'polypeptide(L)'
;MQIIVEKAVKSDVPDLDQKKYLVPADLTVGQFVHVVRKRIKLSAEKAIFVFVNNTLPSTAALMSAIYEENKDEDGFLYLTYSGEHTFGVNSQ
;
A
#
# COMPACT_ATOMS: atom_id res chain seq x y z
N MET A 1 2.82 -7.96 11.97
CA MET A 1 3.01 -8.52 10.60
C MET A 1 4.02 -7.67 9.87
N GLN A 2 4.84 -8.26 8.99
CA GLN A 2 5.87 -7.52 8.26
C GLN A 2 5.38 -7.13 6.86
N ILE A 3 5.39 -5.83 6.56
CA ILE A 3 4.83 -5.31 5.31
C ILE A 3 5.88 -4.46 4.62
N ILE A 4 6.05 -4.68 3.32
CA ILE A 4 6.90 -3.89 2.45
C ILE A 4 5.99 -3.04 1.56
N VAL A 5 6.22 -1.73 1.56
CA VAL A 5 5.45 -0.75 0.78
C VAL A 5 6.37 -0.06 -0.19
N GLU A 6 6.04 -0.14 -1.48
CA GLU A 6 6.82 0.47 -2.55
C GLU A 6 5.99 1.44 -3.36
N LYS A 7 6.64 2.46 -3.93
CA LYS A 7 5.99 3.40 -4.83
C LYS A 7 5.87 2.76 -6.22
N ALA A 8 4.74 2.94 -6.88
CA ALA A 8 4.61 2.60 -8.29
C ALA A 8 5.59 3.42 -9.15
N VAL A 9 6.26 2.77 -10.10
CA VAL A 9 7.37 3.34 -10.89
C VAL A 9 7.01 4.66 -11.57
N LYS A 10 5.76 4.82 -12.01
CA LYS A 10 5.29 5.99 -12.77
C LYS A 10 4.49 7.00 -11.94
N SER A 11 4.48 6.88 -10.62
CA SER A 11 3.64 7.74 -9.78
C SER A 11 4.30 9.08 -9.43
N ASP A 12 3.50 10.15 -9.43
CA ASP A 12 3.90 11.53 -9.07
C ASP A 12 3.88 11.81 -7.56
N VAL A 13 3.54 10.81 -6.76
CA VAL A 13 3.52 10.92 -5.29
C VAL A 13 4.94 10.90 -4.71
N PRO A 14 5.17 11.52 -3.54
CA PRO A 14 6.47 11.47 -2.88
C PRO A 14 6.87 10.06 -2.46
N ASP A 15 8.18 9.84 -2.36
CA ASP A 15 8.76 8.59 -1.88
C ASP A 15 8.62 8.42 -0.37
N LEU A 16 8.56 7.16 0.07
CA LEU A 16 8.62 6.79 1.48
C LEU A 16 10.05 6.87 2.01
N ASP A 17 10.18 7.36 3.24
CA ASP A 17 11.43 7.34 4.02
C ASP A 17 11.86 5.91 4.40
N GLN A 18 10.88 5.04 4.67
CA GLN A 18 11.08 3.64 5.00
C GLN A 18 10.06 2.78 4.27
N LYS A 19 10.51 1.70 3.64
CA LYS A 19 9.62 0.76 2.92
C LYS A 19 9.09 -0.36 3.82
N LYS A 20 9.76 -0.65 4.93
CA LYS A 20 9.45 -1.79 5.81
C LYS A 20 8.65 -1.33 7.03
N TYR A 21 7.51 -1.96 7.27
CA TYR A 21 6.59 -1.63 8.36
C TYR A 21 6.26 -2.85 9.22
N LEU A 22 6.14 -2.62 10.52
CA LEU A 22 5.50 -3.54 11.46
C LEU A 22 4.07 -3.05 11.69
N VAL A 23 3.11 -3.84 11.23
CA VAL A 23 1.69 -3.48 11.25
C VAL A 23 0.93 -4.42 12.18
N PRO A 24 0.06 -3.90 13.06
CA PRO A 24 -0.73 -4.72 13.97
C PRO A 24 -1.90 -5.37 13.21
N ALA A 25 -2.36 -6.52 13.71
CA ALA A 25 -3.33 -7.39 13.01
C ALA A 25 -4.74 -6.80 12.91
N ASP A 26 -5.09 -5.94 13.86
CA ASP A 26 -6.38 -5.27 14.01
C ASP A 26 -6.50 -3.96 13.21
N LEU A 27 -5.42 -3.53 12.54
CA LEU A 27 -5.46 -2.36 11.67
C LEU A 27 -6.24 -2.68 10.40
N THR A 28 -7.10 -1.76 9.95
CA THR A 28 -7.73 -1.88 8.63
C THR A 28 -6.83 -1.36 7.51
N VAL A 29 -7.07 -1.82 6.29
CA VAL A 29 -6.42 -1.29 5.08
C VAL A 29 -6.59 0.23 5.00
N GLY A 30 -7.79 0.75 5.20
CA GLY A 30 -8.07 2.19 5.13
C GLY A 30 -7.27 3.00 6.17
N GLN A 31 -7.13 2.49 7.39
CA GLN A 31 -6.27 3.10 8.40
C GLN A 31 -4.80 3.05 7.98
N PHE A 32 -4.34 1.94 7.39
CA PHE A 32 -2.97 1.83 6.88
C PHE A 32 -2.69 2.80 5.72
N VAL A 33 -3.62 2.97 4.78
CA VAL A 33 -3.50 3.98 3.70
C VAL A 33 -3.32 5.38 4.29
N HIS A 34 -4.03 5.72 5.37
CA HIS A 34 -3.86 7.00 6.07
C HIS A 34 -2.45 7.15 6.69
N VAL A 35 -1.87 6.07 7.21
CA VAL A 35 -0.49 6.05 7.70
C VAL A 35 0.50 6.33 6.57
N VAL A 36 0.37 5.63 5.43
CA VAL A 36 1.22 5.84 4.25
C VAL A 36 1.11 7.29 3.77
N ARG A 37 -0.11 7.83 3.63
CA ARG A 37 -0.38 9.23 3.24
C ARG A 37 0.38 10.22 4.13
N LYS A 38 0.33 10.02 5.46
CA LYS A 38 1.04 10.90 6.41
C LYS A 38 2.56 10.81 6.26
N ARG A 39 3.10 9.62 5.98
CA ARG A 39 4.55 9.39 5.82
C ARG A 39 5.11 10.10 4.59
N ILE A 40 4.42 9.99 3.46
CA ILE A 40 4.80 10.70 2.23
C ILE A 40 4.40 12.19 2.25
N LYS A 41 3.84 12.69 3.36
CA LYS A 41 3.38 14.08 3.53
C LYS A 41 2.47 14.56 2.39
N LEU A 42 1.61 13.68 1.89
CA LEU A 42 0.73 13.99 0.77
C LEU A 42 -0.46 14.85 1.23
N SER A 43 -0.76 15.92 0.48
CA SER A 43 -1.91 16.78 0.74
C SER A 43 -3.22 15.99 0.73
N ALA A 44 -4.19 16.43 1.52
CA ALA A 44 -5.50 15.79 1.61
C ALA A 44 -6.24 15.74 0.26
N GLU A 45 -5.94 16.71 -0.62
CA GLU A 45 -6.52 16.90 -1.95
C GLU A 45 -6.01 15.91 -3.00
N LYS A 46 -4.83 15.32 -2.79
CA LYS A 46 -4.26 14.34 -3.72
C LYS A 46 -4.73 12.94 -3.38
N ALA A 47 -5.23 12.20 -4.37
CA ALA A 47 -5.59 10.81 -4.20
C ALA A 47 -4.35 9.94 -3.92
N ILE A 48 -4.55 8.86 -3.18
CA ILE A 48 -3.57 7.79 -2.99
C ILE A 48 -4.30 6.46 -2.94
N PHE A 49 -3.75 5.49 -3.65
CA PHE A 49 -4.25 4.14 -3.76
C PHE A 49 -3.15 3.19 -3.33
N VAL A 50 -3.53 2.12 -2.63
CA VAL A 50 -2.63 1.05 -2.22
C VAL A 50 -3.15 -0.24 -2.84
N PHE A 51 -2.25 -1.00 -3.44
CA PHE A 51 -2.53 -2.22 -4.17
C PHE A 51 -1.83 -3.40 -3.51
N VAL A 52 -2.50 -4.54 -3.50
CA VAL A 52 -1.97 -5.86 -3.12
C VAL A 52 -2.10 -6.74 -4.35
N ASN A 53 -1.02 -7.35 -4.85
CA ASN A 53 -1.06 -8.21 -6.04
C ASN A 53 -1.82 -7.54 -7.22
N ASN A 54 -1.54 -6.27 -7.48
CA ASN A 54 -2.18 -5.45 -8.53
C ASN A 54 -3.70 -5.19 -8.36
N THR A 55 -4.28 -5.57 -7.22
CA THR A 55 -5.71 -5.33 -6.92
C THR A 55 -5.87 -4.30 -5.81
N LEU A 56 -7.02 -3.61 -5.79
CA LEU A 56 -7.39 -2.71 -4.70
C LEU A 56 -8.07 -3.51 -3.58
N PRO A 57 -7.41 -3.71 -2.43
CA PRO A 57 -8.04 -4.37 -1.30
C PRO A 57 -9.20 -3.53 -0.74
N SER A 58 -10.16 -4.20 -0.12
CA SER A 58 -11.25 -3.52 0.60
C SER A 58 -10.68 -2.70 1.76
N THR A 59 -11.03 -1.40 1.82
CA THR A 59 -10.55 -0.50 2.88
C THR A 59 -11.04 -0.88 4.27
N ALA A 60 -12.15 -1.61 4.35
CA ALA A 60 -12.72 -2.13 5.60
C ALA A 60 -12.08 -3.46 6.05
N ALA A 61 -11.33 -4.14 5.18
CA ALA A 61 -10.66 -5.39 5.52
C ALA A 61 -9.53 -5.15 6.53
N LEU A 62 -9.30 -6.15 7.38
CA LEU A 62 -8.16 -6.17 8.29
C LEU A 62 -6.87 -6.46 7.52
N MET A 63 -5.79 -5.80 7.92
CA MET A 63 -4.45 -6.06 7.38
C MET A 63 -4.02 -7.51 7.61
N SER A 64 -4.50 -8.16 8.67
CA SER A 64 -4.27 -9.59 8.93
C SER A 64 -4.87 -10.50 7.87
N ALA A 65 -6.12 -10.26 7.49
CA ALA A 65 -6.79 -11.04 6.44
C ALA A 65 -6.04 -10.90 5.11
N ILE A 66 -5.70 -9.67 4.71
CA ILE A 66 -4.93 -9.42 3.49
C ILE A 66 -3.56 -10.10 3.56
N TYR A 67 -2.89 -10.03 4.71
CA TYR A 67 -1.58 -10.63 4.92
C TYR A 67 -1.61 -12.16 4.82
N GLU A 68 -2.58 -12.82 5.44
CA GLU A 68 -2.68 -14.28 5.40
C GLU A 68 -2.92 -14.83 4.00
N GLU A 69 -3.72 -14.11 3.20
CA GLU A 69 -4.07 -14.49 1.83
C GLU A 69 -2.99 -14.15 0.80
N ASN A 70 -2.18 -13.09 1.02
CA ASN A 70 -1.32 -12.50 0.00
C ASN A 70 0.16 -12.36 0.39
N LYS A 71 0.57 -12.79 1.59
CA LYS A 71 1.99 -12.79 1.95
C LYS A 71 2.77 -13.71 1.03
N ASP A 72 4.02 -13.33 0.79
CA ASP A 72 4.99 -14.14 0.07
C ASP A 72 5.62 -15.20 0.99
N GLU A 73 6.36 -16.14 0.40
CA GLU A 73 7.03 -17.24 1.11
C GLU A 73 8.11 -16.74 2.06
N ASP A 74 8.67 -15.56 1.79
CA ASP A 74 9.64 -14.87 2.64
C ASP A 74 9.05 -14.31 3.95
N GLY A 75 7.72 -14.37 4.11
CA GLY A 75 7.01 -13.86 5.28
C GLY A 75 6.76 -12.35 5.27
N PHE A 76 6.74 -11.73 4.09
CA PHE A 76 6.36 -10.33 3.89
C PHE A 76 5.10 -10.20 3.05
N LEU A 77 4.30 -9.17 3.34
CA LEU A 77 3.25 -8.72 2.42
C LEU A 77 3.78 -7.53 1.62
N TYR A 78 3.70 -7.63 0.30
CA TYR A 78 4.12 -6.58 -0.62
C TYR A 78 2.93 -5.72 -1.04
N LEU A 79 3.06 -4.43 -0.83
CA LEU A 79 2.08 -3.41 -1.19
C LEU A 79 2.72 -2.41 -2.13
N THR A 80 1.96 -1.96 -3.12
CA THR A 80 2.38 -0.84 -3.96
C THR A 80 1.43 0.33 -3.80
N TYR A 81 1.94 1.56 -3.68
CA TYR A 81 1.11 2.76 -3.65
C TYR A 81 1.30 3.64 -4.89
N SER A 82 0.23 4.32 -5.30
CA SER A 82 0.21 5.26 -6.42
C SER A 82 -0.78 6.39 -6.18
N GLY A 83 -0.53 7.56 -6.74
CA GLY A 83 -1.51 8.64 -6.87
C GLY A 83 -2.63 8.34 -7.88
N GLU A 84 -2.45 7.32 -8.72
CA GLU A 84 -3.39 6.92 -9.75
C GLU A 84 -4.11 5.61 -9.39
N HIS A 85 -5.38 5.51 -9.78
CA HIS A 85 -6.22 4.33 -9.53
C HIS A 85 -5.86 3.14 -10.46
N THR A 86 -5.09 3.39 -11.52
CA THR A 86 -4.69 2.37 -12.49
C THR A 86 -3.25 1.92 -12.25
N PHE A 87 -3.07 0.63 -12.02
CA PHE A 87 -1.74 0.01 -12.07
C PHE A 87 -1.52 -0.54 -13.48
N GLY A 88 -0.69 0.11 -14.29
CA GLY A 88 -0.16 -0.51 -15.52
C GLY A 88 -0.94 -0.34 -16.83
N VAL A 89 -1.40 0.88 -17.16
CA VAL A 89 -1.72 1.22 -18.57
C VAL A 89 -0.79 2.30 -19.10
N ASN A 90 0.47 1.94 -19.32
CA ASN A 90 1.29 2.45 -20.43
C ASN A 90 2.63 1.71 -20.43
N SER A 91 3.07 1.31 -21.62
CA SER A 91 4.21 0.44 -21.97
C SER A 91 3.85 -1.04 -22.23
N GLN A 92 3.21 -1.29 -23.39
CA GLN A 92 3.71 -2.32 -24.32
C GLN A 92 5.09 -1.92 -24.85
#